data_AF-A0A323V4F0-F1
#
_entry.id   AF-A0A323V4F0-F1
#
_cell.length_a   1.000
_cell.length_b   1.000
_cell.length_c   1.000
_cell.angle_alpha   90.00
_cell.angle_beta   90.00
_cell.angle_gamma   90.00
#
_symmetry.space_group_name_H-M   'P 1'
#
loop_
_entity.id
_entity.type
_entity.pdbx_description
1 polymer ?
#
loop_
_entity_poly.entity_id
_entity_poly.type
_entity_poly.pdbx_seq_one_letter_code
_entity_poly.pdbx_strand_id
1 'polypeptide(L)'
;MPSTSADAPPPDATGLDVRPFRALTYRDHTPEHLARVSSPAYDLVTAAGRDRLAAADPHNIVRLILPHVDPAPGEPGGRSARDRRSAEAAAGTLHSWLDQGVLVRDDVPAL
;
A
#
# COMPACT_ATOMS: atom_id res chain seq x y z
N MET A 1 -9.57 -35.48 -3.41
CA MET A 1 -8.68 -34.40 -2.94
C MET A 1 -8.41 -33.49 -4.13
N PRO A 2 -8.80 -32.22 -4.15
CA PRO A 2 -8.38 -31.33 -5.23
C PRO A 2 -6.93 -30.92 -4.98
N SER A 3 -6.03 -31.23 -5.92
CA SER A 3 -4.65 -30.74 -5.93
C SER A 3 -4.65 -29.22 -6.07
N THR A 4 -4.04 -28.53 -5.11
CA THR A 4 -3.76 -27.10 -5.24
C THR A 4 -2.60 -26.90 -6.22
N SER A 5 -2.80 -26.10 -7.27
CA SER A 5 -1.77 -25.72 -8.24
C SER A 5 -0.64 -24.87 -7.63
N ALA A 6 -0.66 -24.63 -6.32
CA ALA A 6 0.33 -23.81 -5.62
C ALA A 6 1.73 -24.44 -5.49
N ASP A 7 1.85 -25.77 -5.65
CA ASP A 7 3.08 -26.52 -5.37
C ASP A 7 3.70 -27.20 -6.61
N ALA A 8 3.20 -26.89 -7.82
CA ALA A 8 3.77 -27.42 -9.05
C ALA A 8 5.12 -26.74 -9.36
N PRO A 9 6.19 -27.50 -9.69
CA PRO A 9 7.43 -26.91 -10.17
C PRO A 9 7.14 -26.10 -11.43
N PRO A 10 7.79 -24.93 -11.62
CA PRO A 10 7.53 -24.12 -12.80
C PRO A 10 7.86 -24.96 -14.05
N PRO A 11 6.98 -25.01 -15.06
CA PRO A 11 7.40 -25.47 -16.37
C PRO A 11 8.56 -24.58 -16.84
N ASP A 12 9.41 -25.08 -17.73
CA ASP A 12 10.46 -24.30 -18.40
C ASP A 12 9.81 -23.13 -19.16
N ALA A 13 9.46 -22.05 -18.46
CA ALA A 13 8.47 -21.08 -18.89
C ALA A 13 9.17 -19.82 -19.41
N THR A 14 9.27 -19.72 -20.73
CA THR A 14 9.59 -18.49 -21.46
C THR A 14 8.44 -17.46 -21.48
N GLY A 15 7.44 -17.57 -20.58
CA GLY A 15 6.21 -16.77 -20.56
C GLY A 15 5.84 -16.17 -19.19
N LEU A 16 4.79 -15.34 -19.16
CA LEU A 16 4.31 -14.68 -17.93
C LEU A 16 3.69 -15.70 -16.95
N ASP A 17 4.30 -15.84 -15.77
CA ASP A 17 3.76 -16.63 -14.64
C ASP A 17 2.98 -15.71 -13.69
N VAL A 18 1.65 -15.85 -13.68
CA VAL A 18 0.76 -15.09 -12.78
C VAL A 18 0.20 -16.05 -11.73
N ARG A 19 0.45 -15.74 -10.45
CA ARG A 19 0.03 -16.58 -9.32
C ARG A 19 -0.98 -15.84 -8.44
N PRO A 20 -2.05 -16.53 -7.99
CA PRO A 20 -2.97 -15.96 -7.02
C PRO A 20 -2.26 -15.55 -5.72
N PHE A 21 -2.69 -14.44 -5.12
CA PHE A 21 -2.22 -14.01 -3.80
C PHE A 21 -3.39 -13.45 -2.99
N ARG A 22 -3.21 -13.37 -1.67
CA ARG A 22 -4.20 -12.73 -0.79
C ARG A 22 -3.91 -11.24 -0.75
N ALA A 23 -4.84 -10.43 -1.24
CA ALA A 23 -4.67 -8.99 -1.26
C ALA A 23 -4.82 -8.40 0.15
N LEU A 24 -4.35 -7.17 0.31
CA LEU A 24 -4.73 -6.30 1.42
C LEU A 24 -5.70 -5.26 0.87
N THR A 25 -6.91 -5.23 1.41
CA THR A 25 -8.00 -4.37 0.94
C THR A 25 -8.62 -3.59 2.09
N TYR A 26 -9.26 -2.45 1.81
CA TYR A 26 -10.05 -1.76 2.83
C TYR A 26 -11.22 -2.65 3.25
N ARG A 27 -11.46 -2.75 4.56
CA ARG A 27 -12.59 -3.55 5.10
C ARG A 27 -13.95 -3.03 4.61
N ASP A 28 -14.11 -1.72 4.51
CA ASP A 28 -15.33 -1.09 4.01
C ASP A 28 -15.20 -0.85 2.51
N HIS A 29 -16.07 -1.51 1.74
CA HIS A 29 -16.08 -1.48 0.28
C HIS A 29 -17.17 -0.58 -0.30
N THR A 30 -17.84 0.23 0.51
CA THR A 30 -18.84 1.18 0.00
C THR A 30 -18.18 2.20 -0.95
N PRO A 31 -18.82 2.56 -2.08
CA PRO A 31 -18.26 3.54 -3.01
C PRO A 31 -17.91 4.88 -2.34
N GLU A 32 -18.74 5.32 -1.38
CA GLU A 32 -18.54 6.55 -0.65
C GLU A 32 -17.31 6.48 0.26
N HIS A 33 -17.06 5.33 0.90
CA HIS A 33 -15.85 5.11 1.68
C HIS A 33 -14.62 5.11 0.78
N LEU A 34 -14.63 4.29 -0.27
CA LEU A 34 -13.50 4.14 -1.19
C LEU A 34 -13.13 5.45 -1.87
N ALA A 35 -14.10 6.31 -2.21
CA ALA A 35 -13.84 7.64 -2.76
C ALA A 35 -13.06 8.55 -1.79
N ARG A 36 -13.21 8.38 -0.47
CA ARG A 36 -12.49 9.19 0.53
C ARG A 36 -11.11 8.65 0.85
N VAL A 37 -10.94 7.33 0.83
CA VAL A 37 -9.68 6.67 1.24
C VAL A 37 -8.74 6.32 0.07
N SER A 38 -9.18 6.53 -1.17
CA SER A 38 -8.34 6.36 -2.36
C SER A 38 -7.65 7.66 -2.78
N SER A 39 -6.67 7.54 -3.67
CA SER A 39 -5.99 8.67 -4.29
C SER A 39 -5.78 8.41 -5.78
N PRO A 40 -5.53 9.46 -6.58
CA PRO A 40 -4.90 9.29 -7.88
C PRO A 40 -3.56 8.56 -7.78
N ALA A 41 -3.04 8.11 -8.92
CA ALA A 41 -1.69 7.56 -9.01
C ALA A 41 -0.65 8.57 -8.51
N TYR A 42 0.41 8.08 -7.86
CA TYR A 42 1.38 8.90 -7.12
C TYR A 42 2.05 9.97 -7.98
N ASP A 43 2.23 9.72 -9.27
CA ASP A 43 2.83 10.62 -10.26
C ASP A 43 1.92 11.80 -10.61
N LEU A 44 0.62 11.71 -10.32
CA LEU A 44 -0.37 12.77 -10.50
C LEU A 44 -0.60 13.61 -9.23
N VAL A 45 0.00 13.22 -8.10
CA VAL A 45 -0.22 13.87 -6.80
C VAL A 45 0.86 14.90 -6.54
N THR A 46 0.47 16.18 -6.50
CA THR A 46 1.35 17.27 -6.06
C THR A 46 1.53 17.27 -4.54
N ALA A 47 2.53 17.97 -4.01
CA ALA A 47 2.73 18.08 -2.55
C ALA A 47 1.48 18.64 -1.83
N ALA A 48 0.88 19.72 -2.35
CA ALA A 48 -0.36 20.27 -1.80
C ALA A 48 -1.56 19.32 -1.98
N GLY A 49 -1.59 18.57 -3.09
CA GLY A 49 -2.59 17.52 -3.30
C GLY A 49 -2.49 16.41 -2.26
N ARG A 50 -1.26 15.97 -1.95
CA ARG A 50 -0.97 14.99 -0.89
C ARG A 50 -1.50 15.44 0.46
N ASP A 51 -1.22 16.69 0.83
CA ASP A 51 -1.69 17.26 2.11
C ASP A 51 -3.21 17.30 2.17
N ARG A 52 -3.89 17.71 1.09
CA ARG A 52 -5.35 17.72 1.01
C ARG A 52 -5.95 16.32 1.13
N LEU A 53 -5.40 15.34 0.42
CA LEU A 53 -5.84 13.94 0.50
C LEU A 53 -5.65 13.37 1.91
N ALA A 54 -4.49 13.62 2.53
CA ALA A 54 -4.21 13.18 3.89
C ALA A 54 -5.10 13.86 4.95
N ALA A 55 -5.52 15.09 4.71
CA ALA A 55 -6.45 15.83 5.58
C ALA A 55 -7.92 15.41 5.37
N ALA A 56 -8.28 14.92 4.19
CA ALA A 56 -9.64 14.52 3.87
C ALA A 56 -10.09 13.26 4.63
N ASP A 57 -9.20 12.27 4.78
CA ASP A 57 -9.47 11.06 5.56
C ASP A 57 -8.18 10.56 6.24
N PRO A 58 -8.22 10.19 7.54
CA PRO A 58 -7.07 9.64 8.24
C PRO A 58 -6.56 8.32 7.65
N HIS A 59 -7.41 7.58 6.93
CA HIS A 59 -7.08 6.32 6.29
C HIS A 59 -6.85 6.46 4.78
N ASN A 60 -6.62 7.67 4.25
CA ASN A 60 -6.35 7.83 2.83
C ASN A 60 -5.01 7.18 2.42
N ILE A 61 -5.05 6.35 1.37
CA ILE A 61 -3.92 5.54 0.86
C ILE A 61 -2.68 6.36 0.52
N VAL A 62 -2.84 7.67 0.28
CA VAL A 62 -1.73 8.61 0.08
C VAL A 62 -0.69 8.53 1.20
N ARG A 63 -1.10 8.18 2.43
CA ARG A 63 -0.21 8.01 3.59
C ARG A 63 0.75 6.83 3.44
N LEU A 64 0.42 5.84 2.60
CA LEU A 64 1.28 4.71 2.28
C LEU A 64 2.09 4.93 1.00
N ILE A 65 1.47 5.48 -0.05
CA ILE A 65 2.13 5.63 -1.36
C ILE A 65 3.00 6.89 -1.46
N LEU A 66 2.65 7.94 -0.71
CA LEU A 66 3.40 9.20 -0.61
C LEU A 66 3.40 9.68 0.86
N PRO A 67 4.09 8.95 1.77
CA PRO A 67 4.17 9.34 3.17
C PRO A 67 4.78 10.73 3.34
N HIS A 68 4.27 11.48 4.32
CA HIS A 68 4.93 12.72 4.74
C HIS A 68 6.11 12.39 5.64
N VAL A 69 7.31 12.81 5.24
CA VAL A 69 8.50 12.69 6.07
C VAL A 69 9.17 14.04 6.15
N ASP A 70 9.18 14.61 7.35
CA ASP A 70 9.86 15.87 7.60
C ASP A 70 11.37 15.74 7.37
N PRO A 71 12.04 16.83 6.95
CA PRO A 71 13.49 16.87 6.95
C PRO A 71 14.01 16.70 8.39
N ALA A 72 14.75 15.62 8.67
CA ALA A 72 15.40 15.44 9.96
C ALA A 72 16.52 16.48 10.14
N PRO A 73 16.51 17.29 11.22
CA PRO A 73 17.57 18.26 11.47
C PRO A 73 18.90 17.54 11.69
N GLY A 74 19.96 17.97 10.98
CA GLY A 74 21.33 17.45 11.18
C GLY A 74 21.64 16.10 10.52
N GLU A 75 20.68 15.46 9.86
CA GLU A 75 20.97 14.27 9.04
C GLU A 75 21.39 14.66 7.61
N PRO A 76 22.30 13.88 6.98
CA PRO A 76 22.60 14.08 5.58
C PRO A 76 21.32 13.93 4.75
N GLY A 77 20.85 15.05 4.18
CA GLY A 77 19.61 15.17 3.40
C GLY A 77 19.65 14.48 2.03
N GLY A 78 20.40 13.39 1.90
CA GLY A 78 20.50 12.59 0.69
C GLY A 78 19.20 11.86 0.38
N ARG A 79 19.00 11.55 -0.91
CA ARG A 79 17.81 10.82 -1.41
C ARG A 79 17.58 9.50 -0.66
N SER A 80 18.63 8.68 -0.48
CA SER A 80 18.53 7.38 0.20
C SER A 80 18.03 7.47 1.64
N ALA A 81 18.44 8.49 2.40
CA ALA A 81 17.98 8.67 3.79
C ALA A 81 16.49 9.06 3.83
N ARG A 82 16.06 9.94 2.90
CA ARG A 82 14.63 10.27 2.75
C ARG A 82 13.79 9.05 2.37
N ASP A 83 14.25 8.26 1.40
CA ASP A 83 13.53 7.08 0.92
C ASP A 83 13.34 6.05 2.04
N ARG A 84 14.36 5.84 2.88
CA ARG A 84 14.29 4.96 4.05
C ARG A 84 13.28 5.43 5.08
N ARG A 85 13.33 6.71 5.48
CA ARG A 85 12.34 7.27 6.41
C ARG A 85 10.92 7.19 5.85
N SER A 86 10.76 7.40 4.54
CA SER A 86 9.46 7.26 3.86
C SER A 86 8.94 5.83 3.97
N ALA A 87 9.79 4.84 3.68
CA ALA A 87 9.43 3.42 3.81
C ALA A 87 9.10 3.03 5.27
N GLU A 88 9.86 3.54 6.25
CA GLU A 88 9.60 3.31 7.67
C GLU A 88 8.25 3.91 8.12
N ALA A 89 7.93 5.14 7.69
CA ALA A 89 6.65 5.79 7.97
C ALA A 89 5.46 5.04 7.32
N ALA A 90 5.62 4.59 6.07
CA ALA A 90 4.62 3.77 5.38
C ALA A 90 4.43 2.43 6.09
N ALA A 91 5.51 1.76 6.48
CA ALA A 91 5.46 0.50 7.19
C ALA A 91 4.72 0.66 8.53
N GLY A 92 5.07 1.65 9.35
CA GLY A 92 4.37 1.91 10.62
C GLY A 92 2.87 2.15 10.43
N THR A 93 2.50 2.95 9.42
CA THR A 93 1.10 3.21 9.07
C THR A 93 0.38 1.93 8.63
N LEU A 94 1.00 1.13 7.76
CA LEU A 94 0.43 -0.14 7.28
C LEU A 94 0.16 -1.11 8.42
N HIS A 95 1.12 -1.30 9.35
CA HIS A 95 0.93 -2.16 10.52
C HIS A 95 -0.22 -1.65 11.39
N SER A 96 -0.25 -0.34 11.69
CA SER A 96 -1.36 0.25 12.47
C SER A 96 -2.72 0.01 11.82
N TRP A 97 -2.83 0.11 10.50
CA TRP A 97 -4.10 -0.09 9.80
C TRP A 97 -4.53 -1.56 9.77
N LEU A 98 -3.58 -2.49 9.71
CA LEU A 98 -3.86 -3.92 9.85
C LEU A 98 -4.35 -4.25 11.27
N ASP A 99 -3.68 -3.73 12.29
CA ASP A 99 -4.05 -3.95 13.70
C ASP A 99 -5.43 -3.36 14.03
N GLN A 100 -5.76 -2.20 13.47
CA GLN A 100 -7.08 -1.56 13.60
C GLN A 100 -8.14 -2.21 12.70
N GLY A 101 -7.73 -3.03 11.74
CA GLY A 101 -8.63 -3.65 10.77
C GLY A 101 -9.21 -2.69 9.74
N VAL A 102 -8.53 -1.57 9.50
CA VAL A 102 -8.82 -0.65 8.38
C VAL A 102 -8.52 -1.38 7.07
N LEU A 103 -7.36 -2.02 7.01
CA LEU A 103 -7.00 -2.97 5.96
C LEU A 103 -7.16 -4.39 6.49
N VAL A 104 -7.68 -5.27 5.64
CA VAL A 104 -7.83 -6.70 5.91
C VAL A 104 -7.19 -7.51 4.80
N ARG A 105 -6.73 -8.71 5.15
CA ARG A 105 -6.20 -9.67 4.19
C ARG A 105 -7.33 -10.57 3.73
N ASP A 106 -7.41 -10.81 2.42
CA ASP A 106 -8.41 -11.73 1.88
C ASP A 106 -8.23 -13.15 2.47
N ASP A 107 -9.35 -13.82 2.74
CA ASP A 107 -9.35 -15.18 3.29
C ASP A 107 -8.75 -16.20 2.32
N VAL A 108 -8.99 -15.98 1.02
CA VAL A 108 -8.56 -16.83 -0.09
C VAL A 108 -7.72 -16.03 -1.08
N PRO A 109 -6.70 -16.64 -1.72
CA PRO A 109 -5.96 -15.95 -2.77
C PRO A 109 -6.82 -15.78 -4.03
N ALA A 110 -6.66 -14.65 -4.71
CA ALA A 110 -7.39 -14.28 -5.95
C ALA A 110 -6.42 -13.74 -7.02
N LEU A 111 -6.93 -13.57 -8.25
CA LEU A 111 -6.24 -12.97 -9.41
C LEU A 111 -6.77 -11.57 -9.69
#